data_AF-G7WIC9-F1
#
_entry.id   AF-G7WIC9-F1
#
_cell.length_a   1.000
_cell.length_b   1.000
_cell.length_c   1.000
_cell.angle_alpha   90.00
_cell.angle_beta   90.00
_cell.angle_gamma   90.00
#
_symmetry.space_group_name_H-M   'P 1'
#
loop_
_entity.id
_entity.type
_entity.pdbx_description
1 polymer ?
#
loop_
_entity_poly.entity_id
_entity_poly.type
_entity_poly.pdbx_seq_one_letter_code
_entity_poly.pdbx_strand_id
1 'polypeptide(L)'
;MSQAALREKKRYYRKNVDFCNLVEKIKLWPSRSGKLHGIKSMTRRGDRAEIVTHCNRRFIIYNSRHSRAARWLRNKWYISVCPICKVPEWKIQKYTSTVMNQHYGAHL
;
A
#
# COMPACT_ATOMS: atom_id res chain seq x y z
N MET A 1 8.74 -31.51 18.10
CA MET A 1 8.49 -31.33 16.66
C MET A 1 6.99 -31.17 16.44
N SER A 2 6.62 -30.19 15.59
CA SER A 2 5.40 -30.07 14.75
C SER A 2 4.03 -30.05 15.47
N GLN A 3 3.02 -29.28 15.04
CA GLN A 3 2.64 -28.93 13.69
C GLN A 3 2.02 -27.51 13.61
N ALA A 4 2.13 -26.93 12.42
CA ALA A 4 1.43 -25.74 11.95
C ALA A 4 1.83 -24.41 12.61
N ALA A 5 3.04 -23.94 12.30
CA ALA A 5 3.13 -22.55 11.86
C ALA A 5 2.06 -22.41 10.77
N LEU A 6 0.91 -21.81 11.10
CA LEU A 6 -0.17 -21.49 10.17
C LEU A 6 0.51 -20.98 8.92
N ARG A 7 0.54 -21.79 7.85
CA ARG A 7 1.14 -21.38 6.57
C ARG A 7 0.41 -20.11 6.23
N GLU A 8 1.04 -18.95 6.45
CA GLU A 8 0.42 -17.67 6.17
C GLU A 8 -0.01 -17.74 4.71
N LYS A 9 -1.31 -17.86 4.48
CA LYS A 9 -1.85 -18.02 3.13
C LYS A 9 -1.38 -16.79 2.35
N LYS A 10 -0.49 -17.01 1.37
CA LYS A 10 0.02 -15.95 0.52
C LYS A 10 -1.17 -15.17 -0.02
N ARG A 11 -1.23 -13.87 0.28
CA ARG A 11 -2.28 -13.00 -0.23
C ARG A 11 -1.88 -12.53 -1.61
N TYR A 12 -2.81 -12.61 -2.55
CA TYR A 12 -2.60 -12.17 -3.92
C TYR A 12 -3.49 -10.95 -4.20
N TYR A 13 -2.93 -9.91 -4.79
CA TYR A 13 -3.67 -8.73 -5.28
C TYR A 13 -3.49 -8.56 -6.79
N ARG A 14 -4.51 -7.98 -7.44
CA ARG A 14 -4.50 -7.74 -8.88
C ARG A 14 -3.57 -6.58 -9.24
N LYS A 15 -2.68 -6.79 -10.20
CA LYS A 15 -1.63 -5.82 -10.62
C LYS A 15 -2.17 -4.55 -11.30
N ASN A 16 -3.37 -4.61 -11.89
CA ASN A 16 -3.96 -3.55 -12.72
C ASN A 16 -5.25 -2.97 -12.12
N VAL A 17 -5.33 -2.87 -10.80
CA VAL A 17 -6.45 -2.19 -10.12
C VAL A 17 -6.32 -0.66 -10.23
N ASP A 18 -7.46 0.00 -10.06
CA ASP A 18 -7.56 1.43 -9.76
C ASP A 18 -6.55 1.84 -8.68
N PHE A 19 -5.78 2.92 -8.92
CA PHE A 19 -4.67 3.26 -8.05
C PHE A 19 -5.17 3.73 -6.68
N CYS A 20 -6.24 4.52 -6.65
CA CYS A 20 -6.83 4.93 -5.39
C CYS A 20 -7.42 3.72 -4.62
N ASN A 21 -7.94 2.67 -5.29
CA ASN A 21 -8.40 1.44 -4.61
C ASN A 21 -7.22 0.70 -3.96
N LEU A 22 -6.08 0.64 -4.66
CA LEU A 22 -4.86 0.06 -4.13
C LEU A 22 -4.40 0.79 -2.86
N VAL A 23 -4.37 2.12 -2.90
CA VAL A 23 -3.96 2.96 -1.77
C VAL A 23 -4.94 2.79 -0.60
N GLU A 24 -6.25 2.78 -0.88
CA GLU A 24 -7.30 2.60 0.12
C GLU A 24 -7.21 1.24 0.80
N LYS A 25 -6.86 0.18 0.06
CA LYS A 25 -6.70 -1.18 0.60
C LYS A 25 -5.44 -1.34 1.44
N ILE A 26 -4.30 -0.82 0.96
CA ILE A 26 -3.00 -1.00 1.61
C ILE A 26 -2.84 -0.05 2.81
N LYS A 27 -3.40 1.16 2.71
CA LYS A 27 -3.24 2.24 3.70
C LYS A 27 -1.76 2.54 4.03
N LEU A 28 -0.91 2.51 3.01
CA LEU A 28 0.50 2.91 3.05
C LEU A 28 0.82 3.81 1.86
N TRP A 29 1.81 4.70 2.02
CA TRP A 29 2.23 5.63 0.99
C TRP A 29 3.76 5.66 0.83
N PRO A 30 4.30 5.34 -0.36
CA PRO A 30 5.72 5.48 -0.65
C PRO A 30 6.02 6.92 -1.10
N SER A 31 6.69 7.68 -0.24
CA SER A 31 7.11 9.05 -0.57
C SER A 31 8.17 9.10 -1.68
N ARG A 32 8.43 10.30 -2.21
CA ARG A 32 9.49 10.53 -3.22
C ARG A 32 10.90 10.26 -2.68
N SER A 33 11.13 10.48 -1.38
CA SER A 33 12.38 10.18 -0.68
C SER A 33 12.52 8.71 -0.27
N GLY A 34 11.54 7.86 -0.63
CA GLY A 34 11.56 6.44 -0.32
C GLY A 34 11.19 6.08 1.11
N LYS A 35 10.71 7.03 1.91
CA LYS A 35 10.09 6.75 3.20
C LYS A 35 8.67 6.20 3.02
N LEU A 36 8.36 5.09 3.68
CA LEU A 36 7.04 4.47 3.70
C LEU A 36 6.20 5.05 4.86
N HIS A 37 5.08 5.66 4.54
CA HIS A 37 4.18 6.28 5.50
C HIS A 37 2.91 5.45 5.72
N GLY A 38 2.38 5.48 6.94
CA GLY A 38 1.03 5.01 7.22
C GLY A 38 0.00 6.09 6.85
N ILE A 39 -1.06 5.70 6.14
CA ILE A 39 -2.19 6.58 5.83
C ILE A 39 -3.21 6.53 6.96
N LYS A 40 -3.54 7.70 7.52
CA LYS A 40 -4.56 7.89 8.57
C LYS A 40 -5.95 7.98 7.95
N SER A 41 -6.11 8.79 6.91
CA SER A 41 -7.36 8.91 6.16
C SER A 41 -7.11 9.20 4.69
N MET A 42 -8.09 8.85 3.86
CA MET A 42 -8.12 9.18 2.45
C MET A 42 -9.55 9.59 2.06
N THR A 43 -9.70 10.70 1.35
CA THR A 43 -11.00 11.20 0.89
C THR A 43 -10.96 11.37 -0.62
N ARG A 44 -11.78 10.59 -1.34
CA ARG A 44 -11.88 10.65 -2.80
C ARG A 44 -12.74 11.82 -3.25
N ARG A 45 -12.32 12.50 -4.32
CA ARG A 45 -13.07 13.53 -5.05
C ARG A 45 -12.81 13.33 -6.55
N GLY A 46 -13.70 12.60 -7.22
CA GLY A 46 -13.56 12.26 -8.64
C GLY A 46 -12.30 11.43 -8.91
N ASP A 47 -11.44 11.94 -9.81
CA ASP A 47 -10.17 11.34 -10.21
C ASP A 47 -9.01 11.62 -9.21
N ARG A 48 -9.28 12.36 -8.14
CA ARG A 48 -8.31 12.72 -7.12
C ARG A 48 -8.67 12.14 -5.76
N ALA A 49 -7.67 12.03 -4.89
CA ALA A 49 -7.89 11.74 -3.49
C ALA A 49 -6.97 12.60 -2.61
N GLU A 50 -7.53 13.16 -1.55
CA GLU A 50 -6.76 13.77 -0.47
C GLU A 50 -6.31 12.67 0.50
N ILE A 51 -5.03 12.67 0.86
CA ILE A 51 -4.43 11.74 1.81
C ILE A 51 -3.92 12.51 3.02
N VAL A 52 -4.24 12.00 4.21
CA VAL A 52 -3.63 12.42 5.47
C VAL A 52 -2.85 11.24 6.04
N THR A 53 -1.55 11.42 6.32
CA THR A 53 -0.73 10.39 6.95
C THR A 53 -0.82 10.44 8.48
N HIS A 54 -0.39 9.38 9.15
CA HIS A 54 -0.26 9.38 10.62
C HIS A 54 0.76 10.40 11.14
N CYS A 55 1.71 10.84 10.30
CA CYS A 55 2.62 11.94 10.62
C CYS A 55 2.10 13.31 10.17
N ASN A 56 0.78 13.45 9.98
CA ASN A 56 0.07 14.68 9.65
C ASN A 56 0.48 15.37 8.33
N ARG A 57 1.12 14.65 7.41
CA ARG A 57 1.34 15.16 6.05
C ARG A 57 0.04 15.06 5.27
N ARG A 58 -0.32 16.13 4.57
CA ARG A 58 -1.50 16.22 3.70
C ARG A 58 -1.07 16.46 2.26
N PHE A 59 -1.66 15.72 1.34
CA PHE A 59 -1.39 15.90 -0.10
C PHE A 59 -2.49 15.30 -0.95
N ILE A 60 -2.60 15.77 -2.19
CA ILE A 60 -3.53 15.28 -3.19
C ILE A 60 -2.80 14.29 -4.10
N ILE A 61 -3.46 13.20 -4.43
CA ILE A 61 -3.02 12.23 -5.44
C ILE A 61 -4.00 12.17 -6.60
N TYR A 62 -3.49 11.84 -7.77
CA TYR A 62 -4.31 11.52 -8.95
C TYR A 62 -4.45 10.00 -9.06
N ASN A 63 -5.61 9.56 -9.52
CA ASN A 63 -5.90 8.16 -9.79
C ASN A 63 -5.23 7.69 -11.10
N SER A 64 -3.90 7.55 -11.06
CA SER A 64 -3.10 7.13 -12.20
C SER A 64 -2.38 5.80 -11.95
N ARG A 65 -2.69 4.82 -12.80
CA ARG A 65 -2.09 3.47 -12.82
C ARG A 65 -0.60 3.47 -13.20
N HIS A 66 -0.12 4.54 -13.81
CA HIS A 66 1.26 4.67 -14.31
C HIS A 66 2.13 5.59 -13.45
N SER A 67 1.58 6.15 -12.36
CA SER A 67 2.33 7.02 -11.47
C SER A 67 3.52 6.30 -10.83
N ARG A 68 4.55 7.07 -10.43
CA ARG A 68 5.69 6.56 -9.65
C ARG A 68 5.20 5.83 -8.39
N ALA A 69 4.25 6.43 -7.65
CA ALA A 69 3.72 5.83 -6.43
C ALA A 69 2.99 4.50 -6.69
N ALA A 70 2.22 4.39 -7.78
CA ALA A 70 1.59 3.14 -8.19
C ALA A 70 2.61 2.03 -8.48
N ARG A 71 3.67 2.36 -9.21
CA ARG A 71 4.77 1.43 -9.48
C ARG A 71 5.49 1.00 -8.20
N TRP A 72 5.80 1.95 -7.32
CA TRP A 72 6.46 1.68 -6.04
C TRP A 72 5.61 0.80 -5.14
N LEU A 73 4.30 1.06 -5.04
CA LEU A 73 3.40 0.23 -4.25
C LEU A 73 3.32 -1.20 -4.76
N ARG A 74 3.24 -1.40 -6.09
CA ARG A 74 3.16 -2.72 -6.72
C ARG A 74 4.46 -3.52 -6.59
N ASN A 75 5.60 -2.86 -6.76
CA ASN A 75 6.92 -3.48 -6.65
C ASN A 75 7.43 -3.53 -5.20
N LYS A 76 6.70 -2.94 -4.25
CA LYS A 76 7.03 -2.87 -2.83
C LYS A 76 8.35 -2.17 -2.53
N TRP A 77 8.63 -1.11 -3.30
CA TRP A 77 9.85 -0.34 -3.12
C TRP A 77 9.67 0.68 -2.01
N TYR A 78 10.55 0.60 -1.01
CA TYR A 78 10.78 1.63 0.00
C TYR A 78 12.21 1.46 0.54
N ILE A 79 12.78 2.54 1.04
CA ILE A 79 14.14 2.56 1.62
C ILE A 79 14.06 2.40 3.14
N SER A 80 13.12 3.12 3.77
CA SER A 80 12.90 3.08 5.21
C SER A 80 11.45 3.37 5.54
N VAL A 81 11.03 3.02 6.76
CA VAL A 81 9.69 3.33 7.28
C VAL A 81 9.73 4.66 8.03
N CYS A 82 8.68 5.47 7.91
CA CYS A 82 8.58 6.73 8.63
C CYS A 82 8.47 6.46 10.15
N PRO A 83 9.41 6.96 10.99
CA PRO A 83 9.40 6.68 12.44
C PRO A 83 8.21 7.34 13.15
N ILE A 84 7.77 8.51 12.68
CA ILE A 84 6.63 9.24 13.24
C ILE A 84 5.31 8.52 12.96
N CYS A 85 5.19 7.86 11.80
CA CYS A 85 3.97 7.12 11.46
C CYS A 85 3.75 5.89 12.34
N LYS A 86 4.80 5.38 13.00
CA LYS A 86 4.77 4.17 13.85
C LYS A 86 3.99 3.03 13.18
N VAL A 87 4.32 2.74 11.91
CA VAL A 87 3.64 1.67 11.16
C VAL A 87 3.94 0.34 11.86
N PRO A 88 2.92 -0.42 12.28
CA PRO A 88 3.16 -1.69 12.98
C PRO A 88 3.92 -2.69 12.12
N GLU A 89 4.79 -3.47 12.74
CA GLU A 89 5.65 -4.44 12.06
C GLU A 89 4.84 -5.47 11.27
N TRP A 90 3.76 -6.01 11.85
CA TRP A 90 2.86 -6.94 11.16
C TRP A 90 2.30 -6.38 9.85
N LYS A 91 2.09 -5.06 9.76
CA LYS A 91 1.55 -4.40 8.55
C LYS A 91 2.62 -4.32 7.46
N ILE A 92 3.87 -4.08 7.85
CA ILE A 92 5.03 -4.09 6.96
C ILE A 92 5.24 -5.51 6.43
N GLN A 93 5.26 -6.51 7.31
CA GLN A 93 5.40 -7.93 6.94
C GLN A 93 4.30 -8.36 5.98
N LYS A 94 3.04 -8.04 6.30
CA LYS A 94 1.89 -8.30 5.42
C LYS A 94 2.04 -7.63 4.05
N TYR A 95 2.49 -6.38 4.01
CA TYR A 95 2.72 -5.66 2.76
C TYR A 95 3.83 -6.34 1.92
N THR A 96 4.93 -6.72 2.57
CA THR A 96 6.06 -7.38 1.94
C THR A 96 5.73 -8.80 1.44
N SER A 97 4.90 -9.56 2.16
CA SER A 97 4.53 -10.94 1.77
C SER A 97 3.45 -11.03 0.68
N THR A 98 2.67 -9.96 0.48
CA THR A 98 1.53 -9.94 -0.45
C THR A 98 1.94 -9.94 -1.93
N VAL A 99 1.63 -10.97 -2.71
CA VAL A 99 2.05 -11.06 -4.12
C VAL A 99 1.11 -10.27 -5.04
N MET A 100 1.65 -9.53 -6.01
CA MET A 100 0.85 -8.85 -7.04
C MET A 100 0.82 -9.70 -8.32
N ASN A 101 -0.34 -10.24 -8.71
CA ASN A 101 -0.52 -11.09 -9.92
C ASN A 101 -1.56 -10.46 -10.87
N GLN A 102 -1.50 -10.75 -12.17
CA GLN A 102 -2.49 -10.32 -13.16
C GLN A 102 -3.82 -11.11 -13.05
N HIS A 103 -3.78 -12.40 -12.68
CA HIS A 103 -4.93 -13.30 -12.78
C HIS A 103 -5.77 -13.43 -11.50
N TYR A 104 -5.27 -12.98 -10.35
CA TYR A 104 -5.94 -13.16 -9.05
C TYR A 104 -6.55 -11.85 -8.55
N GLY A 105 -7.82 -11.89 -8.13
CA GLY A 105 -8.55 -10.72 -7.60
C GLY A 105 -9.40 -9.95 -8.63
N ALA A 106 -10.02 -10.65 -9.58
CA ALA A 106 -10.89 -10.05 -10.60
C ALA A 106 -12.20 -9.45 -10.05
N HIS A 107 -12.58 -9.77 -8.80
CA HIS A 107 -13.83 -9.34 -8.16
C HIS A 107 -13.65 -8.29 -7.05
N LEU A 108 -12.60 -7.47 -7.08
CA LEU A 108 -12.46 -6.30 -6.19
C LEU A 108 -12.91 -5.02 -6.90
#